data_AF-A0A7C4GXZ6-F1
#
_entry.id   AF-A0A7C4GXZ6-F1
#
_cell.length_a   1.000
_cell.length_b   1.000
_cell.length_c   1.000
_cell.angle_alpha   90.00
_cell.angle_beta   90.00
_cell.angle_gamma   90.00
#
_symmetry.space_group_name_H-M   'P 1'
#
loop_
_entity.id
_entity.type
_entity.pdbx_description
1 polymer ?
#
loop_
_entity_poly.entity_id
_entity_poly.type
_entity_poly.pdbx_seq_one_letter_code
_entity_poly.pdbx_strand_id
1 'polypeptide(L)' 'MPRVPTKLVTWEEIVDWSRGLANIIKKSGWRPDVIVAVARGGYVPARLLCD' A
#
# COMPACT_ATOMS: atom_id res chain seq x y z
N MET A 1 -20.80 -13.81 -22.52
CA MET A 1 -20.34 -12.71 -21.63
C MET A 1 -18.83 -12.66 -21.68
N PRO A 2 -18.21 -11.51 -22.01
CA PRO A 2 -16.76 -11.37 -21.91
C PRO A 2 -16.30 -11.55 -20.46
N ARG A 3 -15.17 -12.23 -20.26
CA ARG A 3 -14.55 -12.41 -18.93
C ARG A 3 -13.37 -11.45 -18.80
N VAL A 4 -13.24 -10.84 -17.63
CA VAL A 4 -12.10 -9.99 -17.28
C VAL A 4 -11.21 -10.77 -16.33
N PRO A 5 -9.87 -10.80 -16.54
CA PRO A 5 -8.97 -11.35 -15.54
C PRO A 5 -9.02 -10.50 -14.27
N THR A 6 -9.39 -11.11 -13.14
CA THR A 6 -9.56 -10.44 -11.86
C THR A 6 -8.76 -11.13 -10.76
N LYS A 7 -8.14 -10.35 -9.88
CA LYS A 7 -7.52 -10.86 -8.66
C LYS A 7 -8.32 -10.39 -7.45
N LEU A 8 -8.82 -11.34 -6.65
CA LEU A 8 -9.29 -11.05 -5.30
C LEU A 8 -8.06 -10.94 -4.40
N VAL A 9 -7.95 -9.82 -3.68
CA VAL A 9 -6.79 -9.52 -2.84
C VAL A 9 -7.14 -9.81 -1.39
N THR A 10 -6.33 -10.62 -0.70
CA THR A 10 -6.53 -10.90 0.73
C THR A 10 -5.96 -9.78 1.60
N TRP A 11 -6.32 -9.78 2.89
CA TRP A 11 -5.76 -8.82 3.83
C TRP A 11 -4.25 -9.04 4.05
N GLU A 12 -3.78 -10.28 4.11
CA GLU A 12 -2.34 -10.55 4.22
C GLU A 12 -1.56 -9.96 3.05
N GLU A 13 -2.09 -10.07 1.83
CA GLU A 13 -1.46 -9.46 0.65
C GLU A 13 -1.37 -7.93 0.78
N ILE A 14 -2.41 -7.25 1.27
CA ILE A 14 -2.37 -5.79 1.49
C ILE A 14 -1.32 -5.40 2.53
N VAL A 15 -1.22 -6.15 3.62
CA VAL A 15 -0.21 -5.92 4.67
C VAL A 15 1.19 -6.13 4.11
N ASP A 16 1.42 -7.22 3.38
CA ASP A 16 2.72 -7.55 2.80
C ASP A 16 3.14 -6.54 1.72
N TRP A 17 2.21 -6.09 0.87
CA TRP A 17 2.49 -5.06 -0.13
C TRP A 17 2.80 -3.71 0.52
N SER A 18 2.04 -3.33 1.56
CA SER A 18 2.28 -2.08 2.30
C SER A 18 3.64 -2.11 3.02
N ARG A 19 3.99 -3.24 3.66
CA ARG A 19 5.31 -3.47 4.26
C ARG A 19 6.43 -3.47 3.22
N GLY A 20 6.18 -4.04 2.05
CA GLY A 20 7.09 -4.00 0.91
C GLY A 20 7.43 -2.58 0.49
N LEU A 21 6.41 -1.73 0.33
CA LEU A 21 6.57 -0.31 0.03
C LEU A 21 7.32 0.44 1.15
N ALA A 22 6.97 0.21 2.43
CA ALA A 22 7.69 0.79 3.56
C ALA A 22 9.19 0.45 3.53
N ASN A 23 9.54 -0.80 3.19
CA ASN A 23 10.93 -1.23 3.04
C ASN A 23 11.65 -0.53 1.88
N ILE A 24 10.97 -0.31 0.75
CA ILE A 24 11.53 0.45 -0.39
C ILE A 24 11.83 1.88 0.04
N ILE A 25 10.89 2.55 0.70
CA ILE A 25 11.07 3.92 1.23
C ILE A 25 12.27 3.96 2.19
N LYS A 26 12.33 3.05 3.19
CA LYS A 26 13.44 2.98 4.14
C LYS A 26 14.79 2.76 3.46
N LYS A 27 14.86 1.86 2.47
CA LYS A 27 16.09 1.57 1.70
C LYS A 27 16.55 2.75 0.84
N SER A 28 15.63 3.61 0.40
CA SER A 28 15.97 4.80 -0.38
C SER A 28 16.67 5.90 0.44
N GLY A 29 16.64 5.82 1.78
CA GLY A 29 17.11 6.88 2.66
C GLY A 29 16.14 8.07 2.78
N TRP A 30 15.03 8.08 2.03
CA TRP A 30 13.98 9.08 2.17
C TRP A 30 13.23 8.92 3.49
N ARG A 31 13.06 10.03 4.20
CA ARG A 31 12.33 10.12 5.47
C ARG A 31 11.18 11.12 5.31
N PRO A 32 9.99 10.67 4.91
CA PRO A 32 8.85 11.57 4.80
C PRO A 32 8.39 12.02 6.18
N ASP A 33 8.19 13.32 6.36
CA ASP A 33 7.55 13.88 7.56
C ASP A 33 6.03 13.69 7.54
N VAL A 34 5.44 13.61 6.35
CA VAL A 34 3.99 13.53 6.14
C VAL A 34 3.66 12.50 5.04
N ILE A 35 2.63 11.70 5.26
CA ILE A 35 2.00 10.84 4.24
C ILE A 35 0.62 11.43 3.90
N VAL A 36 0.39 11.72 2.61
CA VAL A 36 -0.90 12.22 2.10
C VAL A 36 -1.66 11.08 1.43
N ALA A 37 -2.77 10.65 2.03
CA ALA A 37 -3.61 9.58 1.51
C ALA A 37 -4.56 10.09 0.41
N VAL A 38 -4.56 9.44 -0.76
CA VAL A 38 -5.52 9.75 -1.84
C VAL A 38 -6.81 8.96 -1.63
N ALA A 39 -7.91 9.65 -1.35
CA ALA A 39 -9.20 9.01 -1.12
C ALA A 39 -9.80 8.42 -2.42
N ARG A 40 -10.54 7.30 -2.38
CA ARG A 40 -10.85 6.46 -1.21
C ARG A 40 -9.83 5.32 -0.99
N GLY A 41 -9.18 4.86 -2.06
CA GLY A 41 -8.34 3.65 -2.04
C GLY A 41 -7.05 3.78 -1.22
N GLY A 42 -6.54 5.00 -1.03
CA GLY A 42 -5.29 5.25 -0.32
C GLY A 42 -5.39 5.19 1.20
N TYR A 43 -6.58 5.18 1.79
CA TYR A 43 -6.74 5.27 3.25
C TYR A 43 -6.03 4.13 4.00
N VAL A 44 -6.30 2.89 3.58
CA VAL A 44 -5.73 1.68 4.18
C VAL A 44 -4.20 1.61 4.03
N PRO A 45 -3.62 1.66 2.81
CA PRO A 45 -2.18 1.56 2.66
C PRO A 45 -1.45 2.73 3.31
N ALA A 46 -1.99 3.96 3.25
CA ALA A 46 -1.38 5.10 3.93
C ALA A 46 -1.32 4.90 5.45
N ARG A 47 -2.39 4.38 6.07
CA ARG A 47 -2.35 4.07 7.50
C ARG A 47 -1.34 2.97 7.81
N LEU A 48 -1.27 1.90 7.01
CA LEU A 48 -0.29 0.83 7.21
C LEU A 48 1.15 1.30 7.01
N LEU A 49 1.42 2.30 6.16
CA LEU A 49 2.75 2.89 6.00
C LEU A 49 3.16 3.77 7.20
N CYS A 50 2.19 4.37 7.89
CA CYS A 50 2.42 5.14 9.12
C CYS A 50 2.59 4.25 10.37
N ASP A 51 2.49 2.93 10.23
CA ASP A 51 2.77 1.95 11.30
C ASP A 51 4.22 1.46 11.21
#